data_AF-K1KSX3-F1
#
_entry.id   AF-K1KSX3-F1
#
_cell.length_a   1.000
_cell.length_b   1.000
_cell.length_c   1.000
_cell.angle_alpha   90.00
_cell.angle_beta   90.00
_cell.angle_gamma   90.00
#
_symmetry.space_group_name_H-M   'P 1'
#
loop_
_entity.id
_entity.type
_entity.pdbx_description
1 polymer ?
#
loop_
_entity_poly.entity_id
_entity_poly.type
_entity_poly.pdbx_seq_one_letter_code
_entity_poly.pdbx_strand_id
1 'polypeptide(L)'
;MKKARENQLIYLFLAIIMIPLSIYINYPYIANGEFPEGIMAFFLGTSALMMAYLSPHLYPKDERTKEIIGKSMTANYFTLFATITILFLIVGALEPNTLSATHVLTILFCIMTTSIPLTMVIYSKLI
;
A
#
# COMPACT_ATOMS: atom_id res chain seq x y z
N MET A 1 -22.22 -6.37 -11.48
CA MET A 1 -22.19 -7.17 -10.24
C MET A 1 -21.29 -8.41 -10.32
N LYS A 2 -21.53 -9.37 -11.23
CA LYS A 2 -20.76 -10.64 -11.30
C LYS A 2 -19.23 -10.43 -11.42
N LYS A 3 -18.78 -9.53 -12.29
CA LYS A 3 -17.36 -9.18 -12.50
C LYS A 3 -16.70 -8.49 -11.29
N ALA A 4 -17.45 -7.68 -10.54
CA ALA A 4 -16.95 -7.05 -9.32
C ALA A 4 -16.72 -8.08 -8.21
N ARG A 5 -17.62 -9.07 -8.09
CA ARG A 5 -17.46 -10.16 -7.13
C ARG A 5 -16.29 -11.08 -7.48
N GLU A 6 -16.06 -11.33 -8.77
CA GLU A 6 -14.91 -12.10 -9.24
C GLU A 6 -13.58 -11.41 -8.89
N ASN A 7 -13.44 -10.12 -9.21
CA ASN A 7 -12.26 -9.34 -8.85
C ASN A 7 -12.05 -9.27 -7.33
N GLN A 8 -13.13 -9.13 -6.56
CA GLN A 8 -13.09 -9.14 -5.10
C GLN A 8 -12.48 -10.43 -4.56
N LEU A 9 -12.90 -11.58 -5.08
CA LEU A 9 -12.39 -12.89 -4.68
C LEU A 9 -10.92 -13.08 -5.06
N ILE A 10 -10.52 -12.61 -6.25
CA ILE A 10 -9.12 -12.66 -6.69
C ILE A 10 -8.23 -11.88 -5.72
N TYR A 11 -8.60 -10.65 -5.39
CA TYR A 11 -7.84 -9.82 -4.46
C TYR A 11 -7.82 -10.39 -3.04
N LEU A 12 -8.94 -10.93 -2.58
CA LEU A 12 -9.02 -11.57 -1.26
C LEU A 12 -8.11 -12.80 -1.18
N PHE A 13 -8.14 -13.65 -2.21
CA PHE A 13 -7.29 -14.83 -2.31
C PHE A 13 -5.81 -14.44 -2.33
N LEU A 14 -5.45 -13.42 -3.11
CA LEU A 14 -4.10 -12.89 -3.15
C LEU A 14 -3.63 -12.38 -1.78
N ALA A 15 -4.48 -11.63 -1.06
CA ALA A 15 -4.17 -11.15 0.28
C ALA A 15 -3.95 -12.29 1.29
N ILE A 16 -4.83 -13.30 1.27
CA ILE A 16 -4.75 -14.47 2.16
C ILE A 16 -3.47 -15.27 1.95
N ILE A 17 -2.91 -15.29 0.73
CA ILE A 17 -1.64 -15.97 0.47
C ILE A 17 -0.45 -15.07 0.81
N MET A 18 -0.46 -13.83 0.31
CA MET A 18 0.69 -12.94 0.40
C MET A 18 1.00 -12.51 1.83
N ILE A 19 -0.02 -12.21 2.65
CA ILE A 19 0.20 -11.71 4.01
C ILE A 19 0.90 -12.78 4.87
N PRO A 20 0.38 -14.02 5.03
CA PRO A 20 1.05 -15.05 5.83
C PRO A 20 2.43 -15.42 5.28
N LEU A 21 2.57 -15.53 3.95
CA LEU A 21 3.85 -15.85 3.32
C LEU A 21 4.90 -14.76 3.60
N SER A 22 4.50 -13.49 3.49
CA SER A 22 5.39 -12.37 3.78
C SER A 22 5.78 -12.31 5.27
N ILE A 23 4.87 -12.63 6.19
CA ILE A 23 5.19 -12.73 7.62
C ILE A 23 6.25 -13.81 7.83
N TYR A 24 6.08 -14.99 7.21
CA TYR A 24 7.04 -16.09 7.28
C TYR A 24 8.43 -15.69 6.74
N ILE A 25 8.48 -15.03 5.58
CA ILE A 25 9.74 -14.59 4.95
C ILE A 25 10.45 -13.53 5.79
N ASN A 26 9.71 -12.57 6.37
CA ASN A 26 10.30 -11.44 7.10
C ASN A 26 10.63 -11.76 8.56
N TYR A 27 10.07 -12.83 9.13
CA TYR A 27 10.31 -13.22 10.52
C TYR A 27 11.80 -13.31 10.92
N PRO A 28 12.69 -14.02 10.18
CA PRO A 28 14.10 -14.11 10.56
C PRO A 28 14.81 -12.75 10.57
N TYR A 29 14.54 -11.90 9.58
CA TYR A 29 15.12 -10.55 9.51
C TYR A 29 14.72 -9.71 10.72
N ILE A 30 13.42 -9.71 11.06
CA ILE A 30 12.90 -8.98 12.22
C ILE A 30 13.50 -9.52 13.53
N ALA A 31 13.60 -10.85 13.66
CA ALA A 31 14.17 -11.48 14.84
C ALA A 31 15.66 -11.14 15.06
N ASN A 32 16.40 -10.91 13.97
CA ASN A 32 17.81 -10.53 14.00
C ASN A 32 18.04 -9.01 14.06
N GLY A 33 16.98 -8.19 14.04
CA GLY A 33 17.09 -6.73 13.99
C GLY A 33 17.57 -6.18 12.65
N GLU A 34 17.43 -6.98 11.58
CA GLU A 34 17.80 -6.62 10.22
C GLU A 34 16.62 -6.00 9.46
N PHE A 35 16.92 -5.29 8.38
CA PHE A 35 15.88 -4.73 7.52
C PHE A 35 15.08 -5.87 6.84
N PRO A 36 13.74 -5.88 6.94
CA PRO A 36 12.93 -6.93 6.35
C PRO A 36 12.86 -6.79 4.82
N GLU A 37 13.73 -7.49 4.10
CA GLU A 37 13.84 -7.38 2.63
C GLU A 37 12.55 -7.76 1.90
N GLY A 38 11.78 -8.71 2.45
CA GLY A 38 10.51 -9.17 1.90
C GLY A 38 9.31 -8.30 2.25
N ILE A 39 9.48 -7.14 2.89
CA ILE A 39 8.37 -6.35 3.45
C ILE A 39 7.39 -5.85 2.38
N MET A 40 7.87 -5.65 1.14
CA MET A 40 7.02 -5.26 0.01
C MET A 40 5.87 -6.26 -0.22
N ALA A 41 6.13 -7.56 -0.05
CA ALA A 41 5.10 -8.59 -0.22
C ALA A 41 3.97 -8.44 0.81
N PHE A 42 4.30 -8.03 2.03
CA PHE A 42 3.31 -7.75 3.07
C PHE A 42 2.41 -6.59 2.66
N PHE A 43 3.01 -5.47 2.25
CA PHE A 43 2.26 -4.29 1.84
C PHE A 43 1.44 -4.52 0.56
N LEU A 44 1.95 -5.29 -0.41
CA LEU A 44 1.16 -5.75 -1.56
C LEU A 44 -0.03 -6.62 -1.14
N GLY A 45 0.15 -7.50 -0.17
CA GLY A 45 -0.94 -8.30 0.41
C GLY A 45 -2.01 -7.43 1.08
N THR A 46 -1.61 -6.43 1.86
CA THR A 46 -2.57 -5.48 2.47
C THR A 46 -3.26 -4.60 1.44
N SER A 47 -2.55 -4.19 0.38
CA SER A 47 -3.09 -3.48 -0.78
C SER A 47 -4.15 -4.31 -1.49
N ALA A 48 -3.88 -5.60 -1.72
CA ALA A 48 -4.84 -6.53 -2.26
C ALA A 48 -6.08 -6.66 -1.34
N LEU A 49 -5.91 -6.71 -0.03
CA LEU A 49 -7.04 -6.77 0.91
C LEU A 49 -7.95 -5.52 0.81
N MET A 50 -7.36 -4.33 0.72
CA MET A 50 -8.10 -3.08 0.50
C MET A 50 -8.79 -3.07 -0.86
N MET A 51 -8.13 -3.57 -1.92
CA MET A 51 -8.73 -3.69 -3.25
C MET A 51 -9.88 -4.69 -3.28
N ALA A 52 -9.84 -5.75 -2.48
CA ALA A 52 -10.97 -6.67 -2.33
C ALA A 52 -12.21 -5.94 -1.78
N TYR A 53 -12.02 -5.07 -0.78
CA TYR A 53 -13.09 -4.22 -0.26
C TYR A 53 -13.58 -3.19 -1.30
N LEU A 54 -12.67 -2.57 -2.04
CA LEU A 54 -12.99 -1.54 -3.03
C LEU A 54 -13.66 -2.07 -4.30
N SER A 55 -13.44 -3.34 -4.62
CA SER A 55 -13.96 -3.99 -5.82
C SER A 55 -15.45 -3.69 -6.11
N PRO A 56 -16.41 -3.91 -5.19
CA PRO A 56 -17.82 -3.56 -5.43
C PRO A 56 -18.07 -2.07 -5.71
N HIS A 57 -17.20 -1.17 -5.24
CA HIS A 57 -17.33 0.27 -5.42
C HIS A 57 -16.66 0.79 -6.70
N LEU A 58 -15.60 0.12 -7.19
CA LEU A 58 -14.83 0.58 -8.35
C LEU A 58 -15.27 -0.05 -9.68
N TYR A 59 -15.74 -1.29 -9.66
CA TYR A 59 -16.10 -2.00 -10.90
C TYR A 59 -17.49 -1.71 -11.50
N PRO A 60 -18.41 -0.97 -10.85
CA PRO A 60 -19.54 -0.36 -11.54
C PRO A 60 -19.11 0.66 -12.60
N LYS A 61 -17.89 1.22 -12.49
CA LYS A 61 -17.29 2.20 -13.43
C LYS A 61 -18.19 3.41 -13.71
N ASP A 62 -18.91 3.84 -12.69
CA ASP A 62 -19.80 4.98 -12.70
C ASP A 62 -19.04 6.30 -12.44
N GLU A 63 -19.78 7.40 -12.40
CA GLU A 63 -19.23 8.72 -12.09
C GLU A 63 -18.62 8.77 -10.69
N ARG A 64 -19.25 8.13 -9.71
CA ARG A 64 -18.73 7.99 -8.33
C ARG A 64 -17.35 7.33 -8.31
N THR A 65 -17.15 6.27 -9.09
CA THR A 65 -15.84 5.62 -9.23
C THR A 65 -14.77 6.61 -9.68
N LYS A 66 -15.07 7.41 -10.71
CA LYS A 66 -14.11 8.41 -11.23
C LYS A 66 -13.78 9.46 -10.19
N GLU A 67 -14.78 9.90 -9.40
CA GLU A 67 -14.58 10.87 -8.35
C GLU A 67 -13.71 10.31 -7.20
N ILE A 68 -13.96 9.08 -6.76
CA ILE A 68 -13.15 8.38 -5.74
C ILE A 68 -11.70 8.29 -6.20
N ILE A 69 -11.47 7.85 -7.44
CA ILE A 69 -10.11 7.73 -7.99
C ILE A 69 -9.46 9.11 -8.09
N GLY A 70 -10.15 10.13 -8.61
CA GLY A 70 -9.60 11.47 -8.78
C GLY A 70 -9.20 12.13 -7.46
N LYS A 71 -10.09 12.11 -6.45
CA LYS A 71 -9.80 12.63 -5.11
C LYS A 71 -8.69 11.85 -4.42
N SER A 72 -8.68 10.52 -4.58
CA SER A 72 -7.61 9.67 -4.07
C SER A 72 -6.25 10.02 -4.66
N MET A 73 -6.16 10.18 -5.99
CA MET A 73 -4.90 10.54 -6.66
C MET A 73 -4.37 11.90 -6.19
N THR A 74 -5.26 12.87 -6.00
CA THR A 74 -4.89 14.20 -5.48
C THR A 74 -4.33 14.09 -4.06
N ALA A 75 -4.98 13.32 -3.17
CA ALA A 75 -4.45 13.10 -1.82
C ALA A 75 -3.09 12.39 -1.83
N ASN A 76 -2.90 11.39 -2.69
CA ASN A 76 -1.65 10.65 -2.79
C ASN A 76 -0.49 11.48 -3.34
N TYR A 77 -0.76 12.49 -4.16
CA TYR A 77 0.26 13.46 -4.57
C TYR A 77 0.86 14.14 -3.33
N PHE A 78 0.02 14.64 -2.42
CA PHE A 78 0.51 15.24 -1.17
C PHE A 78 1.20 14.22 -0.26
N THR A 79 0.66 13.00 -0.16
CA THR A 79 1.29 11.90 0.60
C THR A 79 2.69 11.59 0.08
N LEU A 80 2.89 11.56 -1.24
CA LEU A 80 4.18 11.30 -1.86
C LEU A 80 5.20 12.38 -1.47
N PHE A 81 4.84 13.66 -1.64
CA PHE A 81 5.72 14.78 -1.29
C PHE A 81 6.04 14.81 0.20
N ALA A 82 5.05 14.59 1.06
CA ALA A 82 5.25 14.52 2.50
C ALA A 82 6.20 13.36 2.85
N THR A 83 6.01 12.19 2.26
CA THR A 83 6.83 10.99 2.51
C THR A 83 8.27 11.21 2.06
N ILE A 84 8.50 11.76 0.86
CA ILE A 84 9.84 12.09 0.37
C ILE A 84 10.52 13.09 1.31
N THR A 85 9.80 14.13 1.74
CA THR A 85 10.34 15.15 2.65
C THR A 85 10.76 14.52 3.99
N ILE A 86 9.91 13.65 4.56
CA ILE A 86 10.20 12.96 5.82
C ILE A 86 11.41 12.04 5.67
N LEU A 87 11.45 11.22 4.60
CA LEU A 87 12.59 10.33 4.33
C LEU A 87 13.89 11.12 4.13
N PHE A 88 13.83 12.25 3.44
CA PHE A 88 14.99 13.12 3.26
C PHE A 88 15.51 13.68 4.59
N LEU A 89 14.63 14.12 5.50
CA LEU A 89 15.03 14.63 6.82
C LEU A 89 15.61 13.53 7.70
N ILE A 90 14.99 12.34 7.70
CA ILE A 90 15.42 11.21 8.54
C ILE A 90 16.76 10.63 8.08
N VAL A 91 16.98 10.52 6.77
CA VAL A 91 18.19 9.90 6.21
C VAL A 91 19.31 10.92 5.98
N GLY A 92 18.98 12.14 5.56
CA GLY A 92 19.96 13.14 5.13
C GLY A 92 20.37 14.16 6.20
N ALA A 93 19.50 14.48 7.18
CA ALA A 93 19.76 15.54 8.15
C ALA A 93 20.03 15.02 9.58
N LEU A 94 19.67 13.78 9.88
CA LEU A 94 19.79 13.17 11.21
C LEU A 94 20.79 12.00 11.13
N GLU A 95 22.09 12.27 11.25
CA GLU A 95 23.10 11.21 11.37
C GLU A 95 23.00 10.50 12.74
N PRO A 96 23.23 9.16 12.82
CA PRO A 96 23.79 8.28 11.79
C PRO A 96 22.80 7.16 11.41
N ASN A 97 21.85 7.43 10.52
CA ASN A 97 20.97 6.37 10.00
C ASN A 97 21.68 5.54 8.91
N THR A 98 21.80 4.23 9.16
CA THR A 98 22.47 3.22 8.31
C THR A 98 21.62 2.70 7.15
N LEU A 99 20.54 3.40 6.79
CA LEU A 99 19.60 2.95 5.76
C LEU A 99 20.24 3.06 4.37
N SER A 100 20.40 1.91 3.70
CA SER A 100 20.76 1.85 2.28
C SER A 100 19.71 2.56 1.42
N ALA A 101 20.14 3.10 0.27
CA ALA A 101 19.24 3.68 -0.74
C ALA A 101 18.14 2.69 -1.17
N THR A 102 18.46 1.39 -1.22
CA THR A 102 17.47 0.34 -1.52
C THR A 102 16.38 0.25 -0.45
N HIS A 103 16.74 0.37 0.83
CA HIS A 103 15.77 0.36 1.94
C HIS A 103 14.83 1.58 1.88
N VAL A 104 15.37 2.76 1.53
CA VAL A 104 14.57 3.98 1.37
C VAL A 104 13.55 3.82 0.24
N LEU A 105 13.96 3.29 -0.90
CA LEU A 105 13.05 3.02 -2.02
C LEU A 105 11.99 1.97 -1.66
N THR A 106 12.37 0.92 -0.92
CA THR A 106 11.43 -0.09 -0.42
C THR A 106 10.38 0.53 0.49
N ILE A 107 10.77 1.38 1.43
CA ILE A 107 9.85 2.10 2.33
C ILE A 107 8.90 2.99 1.52
N LEU A 108 9.44 3.78 0.59
CA LEU A 108 8.64 4.64 -0.29
C LEU A 108 7.60 3.83 -1.08
N PHE A 109 8.02 2.71 -1.68
CA PHE A 109 7.12 1.81 -2.38
C PHE A 109 6.00 1.31 -1.47
N CYS A 110 6.34 0.81 -0.27
CA CYS A 110 5.36 0.30 0.68
C CYS A 110 4.31 1.36 1.06
N ILE A 111 4.75 2.60 1.29
CA ILE A 111 3.86 3.72 1.59
C ILE A 111 2.94 4.03 0.41
N MET A 112 3.47 4.11 -0.82
CA MET A 112 2.67 4.42 -2.01
C MET A 112 1.67 3.31 -2.35
N THR A 113 2.09 2.05 -2.30
CA THR A 113 1.25 0.87 -2.55
C THR A 113 0.07 0.76 -1.58
N THR A 114 0.22 1.31 -0.37
CA THR A 114 -0.79 1.27 0.68
C THR A 114 -1.66 2.51 0.70
N SER A 115 -1.05 3.69 0.56
CA SER A 115 -1.76 4.97 0.61
C SER A 115 -2.79 5.12 -0.51
N ILE A 116 -2.50 4.66 -1.73
CA ILE A 116 -3.42 4.72 -2.87
C ILE A 116 -4.76 4.01 -2.60
N PRO A 117 -4.78 2.70 -2.30
CA PRO A 117 -6.03 2.03 -1.99
C PRO A 117 -6.63 2.51 -0.66
N LEU A 118 -5.82 2.88 0.34
CA LEU A 118 -6.33 3.38 1.62
C LEU A 118 -7.14 4.67 1.45
N THR A 119 -6.65 5.64 0.69
CA THR A 119 -7.39 6.87 0.41
C THR A 119 -8.63 6.60 -0.43
N MET A 120 -8.58 5.63 -1.35
CA MET A 120 -9.79 5.18 -2.06
C MET A 120 -10.83 4.60 -1.10
N VAL A 121 -10.43 3.81 -0.10
CA VAL A 121 -11.32 3.25 0.94
C VAL A 121 -11.98 4.36 1.76
N ILE A 122 -11.22 5.41 2.07
CA ILE A 122 -11.75 6.58 2.79
C ILE A 122 -12.79 7.30 1.93
N TYR A 123 -12.45 7.64 0.68
CA TYR A 123 -13.37 8.36 -0.21
C TYR A 123 -14.59 7.52 -0.61
N SER A 124 -14.49 6.20 -0.70
CA SER A 124 -15.65 5.34 -0.99
C SER A 124 -16.72 5.36 0.10
N LYS A 125 -16.35 5.76 1.33
CA LYS A 125 -17.27 5.92 2.46
C LYS A 125 -17.80 7.36 2.59
N LEU A 126 -17.02 8.35 2.15
CA LEU A 126 -17.40 9.76 2.24
C LEU A 126 -18.33 10.20 1.12
N ILE A 127 -18.21 9.58 -0.06
CA ILE A 127 -19.02 9.82 -1.28
C ILE A 127 -20.00 8.67 -1.43
#